data_AF-A0A524IWL6-F1
#
_entry.id   AF-A0A524IWL6-F1
#
_cell.length_a   1.000
_cell.length_b   1.000
_cell.length_c   1.000
_cell.angle_alpha   90.00
_cell.angle_beta   90.00
_cell.angle_gamma   90.00
#
_symmetry.space_group_name_H-M   'P 1'
#
loop_
_entity.id
_entity.type
_entity.pdbx_description
1 polymer ?
#
loop_
_entity_poly.entity_id
_entity_poly.type
_entity_poly.pdbx_seq_one_letter_code
_entity_poly.pdbx_strand_id
1 'polypeptide(L)'
;MSDKTAPRPVLTARPFPSLFLPALFTGLAGAIAFEFAQRLEGLTPTIPVYMGRAIVRRGGYPEGLETVIGWGVHVSVSVAYAAIFAIAAWTLFGAMERRLRWIGSGILAAILGVATTLITAPAIAATISILSGDGLPDSLPPLNMGWGWPAWNHLVFFGIAWLGTVVVLDRD
;
A
#
# COMPACT_ATOMS: atom_id res chain seq x y z
N MET A 1 -4.74 -44.93 30.46
CA MET A 1 -3.59 -44.07 30.79
C MET A 1 -3.23 -43.27 29.55
N SER A 2 -3.44 -41.96 29.56
CA SER A 2 -3.10 -41.08 28.43
C SER A 2 -1.59 -40.86 28.44
N ASP A 3 -0.94 -41.20 27.32
CA ASP A 3 0.48 -41.04 27.12
C ASP A 3 0.83 -39.54 27.05
N LYS A 4 1.29 -38.99 28.18
CA LYS A 4 1.73 -37.60 28.34
C LYS A 4 3.17 -37.37 27.87
N THR A 5 3.82 -38.35 27.22
CA THR A 5 5.24 -38.27 26.86
C THR A 5 5.50 -37.83 25.43
N ALA A 6 4.46 -37.61 24.62
CA ALA A 6 4.65 -37.08 23.28
C ALA A 6 5.31 -35.69 23.35
N PRO A 7 6.52 -35.50 22.79
CA PRO A 7 7.17 -34.20 22.78
C PRO A 7 6.24 -33.22 22.05
N ARG A 8 5.91 -32.10 22.71
CA ARG A 8 5.18 -31.02 22.06
C ARG A 8 5.96 -30.62 20.81
N PRO A 9 5.31 -30.46 19.65
CA PRO A 9 5.99 -29.97 18.46
C PRO A 9 6.63 -28.63 18.83
N VAL A 10 7.95 -28.58 18.74
CA VAL A 10 8.69 -27.33 18.84
C VAL A 10 8.25 -26.54 17.62
N LEU A 11 7.44 -25.50 17.82
CA LEU A 11 7.16 -24.50 16.80
C LEU A 11 8.50 -23.84 16.47
N THR A 12 9.20 -24.38 15.48
CA THR A 12 10.36 -23.72 14.90
C THR A 12 9.86 -22.41 14.32
N ALA A 13 10.21 -21.30 14.94
CA ALA A 13 9.91 -19.98 14.42
C ALA A 13 10.45 -19.91 12.99
N ARG A 14 9.57 -19.74 12.00
CA ARG A 14 10.00 -19.53 10.62
C ARG A 14 10.80 -18.22 10.59
N PRO A 15 11.98 -18.20 9.94
CA PRO A 15 12.71 -16.97 9.77
C PRO A 15 11.81 -15.97 9.03
N PHE A 16 11.87 -14.71 9.43
CA PHE A 16 11.17 -13.65 8.72
C PHE A 16 11.85 -13.46 7.36
N PRO A 17 11.16 -13.68 6.23
CA PRO A 17 11.74 -13.45 4.91
C PRO A 17 12.19 -12.00 4.78
N SER A 18 13.17 -11.75 3.92
CA SER A 18 13.49 -10.39 3.50
C SER A 18 12.36 -9.82 2.63
N LEU A 19 11.27 -9.38 3.27
CA LEU A 19 10.11 -8.73 2.63
C LEU A 19 10.40 -7.28 2.21
N PHE A 20 11.46 -6.68 2.74
CA PHE A 20 11.79 -5.27 2.54
C PHE A 20 12.11 -4.92 1.08
N LEU A 21 13.06 -5.63 0.45
CA LEU A 21 13.43 -5.38 -0.95
C LEU A 21 12.26 -5.59 -1.92
N PRO A 22 11.50 -6.70 -1.85
CA PRO A 22 10.29 -6.88 -2.65
C PRO A 22 9.26 -5.76 -2.45
N ALA A 23 9.00 -5.35 -1.21
CA ALA A 23 8.09 -4.25 -0.91
C ALA A 23 8.57 -2.92 -1.50
N LEU A 24 9.87 -2.64 -1.42
CA LEU A 24 10.47 -1.45 -2.03
C LEU A 24 10.27 -1.43 -3.55
N PHE A 25 10.62 -2.53 -4.24
CA PHE A 25 10.51 -2.61 -5.70
C PHE A 25 9.06 -2.60 -6.18
N THR A 26 8.18 -3.37 -5.53
CA THR A 26 6.76 -3.39 -5.92
C THR A 26 6.04 -2.10 -5.57
N GLY A 27 6.39 -1.46 -4.45
CA GLY A 27 5.90 -0.13 -4.08
C GLY A 27 6.30 0.93 -5.10
N LEU A 28 7.57 0.97 -5.51
CA LEU A 28 8.04 1.89 -6.55
C LEU A 28 7.37 1.62 -7.91
N ALA A 29 7.32 0.35 -8.33
CA ALA A 29 6.66 -0.03 -9.58
C ALA A 29 5.17 0.34 -9.57
N GLY A 30 4.49 0.09 -8.45
CA GLY A 30 3.11 0.47 -8.23
C GLY A 30 2.90 1.99 -8.27
N ALA A 31 3.78 2.78 -7.66
CA ALA A 31 3.71 4.24 -7.68
C ALA A 31 3.78 4.79 -9.13
N ILE A 32 4.69 4.23 -9.95
CA ILE A 32 4.85 4.58 -11.37
C ILE A 32 3.62 4.15 -12.17
N ALA A 33 3.14 2.92 -11.98
CA ALA A 33 1.95 2.42 -12.66
C ALA A 33 0.71 3.28 -12.34
N PHE A 34 0.57 3.71 -11.09
CA PHE A 34 -0.53 4.57 -10.63
C PHE A 34 -0.49 5.97 -11.28
N GLU A 35 0.69 6.58 -11.39
CA GLU A 35 0.85 7.84 -12.15
C GLU A 35 0.50 7.65 -13.63
N PHE A 36 0.99 6.58 -14.26
CA PHE A 36 0.71 6.32 -15.67
C PHE A 36 -0.79 6.13 -15.93
N ALA A 37 -1.48 5.39 -15.06
CA ALA A 37 -2.92 5.18 -15.18
C ALA A 37 -3.73 6.48 -15.06
N GLN A 38 -3.37 7.37 -14.13
CA GLN A 38 -4.01 8.69 -14.04
C GLN A 38 -3.83 9.53 -15.31
N ARG A 39 -2.68 9.44 -15.96
CA ARG A 39 -2.44 10.13 -17.23
C ARG A 39 -3.29 9.57 -18.36
N LEU A 40 -3.47 8.25 -18.40
CA LEU A 40 -4.38 7.61 -19.37
C LEU A 40 -5.84 8.01 -19.14
N GLU A 41 -6.23 8.25 -17.89
CA GLU A 41 -7.55 8.80 -17.52
C GLU A 41 -7.70 10.28 -17.91
N GLY A 42 -6.61 10.96 -18.28
CA GLY A 42 -6.61 12.40 -18.57
C GLY A 42 -6.58 13.29 -17.34
N LEU A 43 -6.29 12.73 -16.16
CA LEU A 43 -6.26 13.48 -14.90
C LEU A 43 -5.11 14.51 -14.93
N THR A 44 -5.47 15.79 -14.94
CA THR A 44 -4.50 16.90 -14.94
C THR A 44 -4.96 17.97 -13.94
N PRO A 45 -4.20 18.24 -12.86
CA PRO A 45 -2.94 17.59 -12.45
C PRO A 45 -3.14 16.17 -11.93
N THR A 46 -2.11 15.32 -12.02
CA THR A 46 -2.09 14.02 -11.33
C THR A 46 -2.07 14.20 -9.81
N ILE A 47 -2.50 13.20 -9.05
CA ILE A 47 -2.57 13.25 -7.58
C ILE A 47 -1.24 13.66 -6.94
N PRO A 48 -0.06 13.11 -7.33
CA PRO A 48 1.22 13.55 -6.76
C PRO A 48 1.45 15.05 -6.95
N VAL A 49 1.16 15.57 -8.15
CA VAL A 49 1.31 17.00 -8.46
C VAL A 49 0.30 17.85 -7.69
N TYR A 50 -0.96 17.40 -7.59
CA TYR A 50 -1.99 18.07 -6.81
C TYR A 50 -1.59 18.17 -5.33
N MET A 51 -1.20 17.06 -4.71
CA MET A 51 -0.79 17.00 -3.31
C MET A 51 0.44 17.87 -3.06
N GLY A 52 1.45 17.78 -3.92
CA GLY A 52 2.65 18.59 -3.83
C GLY A 52 2.36 20.09 -3.85
N ARG A 53 1.51 20.55 -4.79
CA ARG A 53 1.06 21.94 -4.86
C ARG A 53 0.31 22.38 -3.61
N ALA A 54 -0.58 21.53 -3.10
CA ALA A 54 -1.36 21.83 -1.92
C ALA A 54 -0.47 21.96 -0.68
N ILE A 55 0.46 21.04 -0.48
CA ILE A 55 1.41 21.04 0.65
C ILE A 55 2.33 22.26 0.58
N VAL A 56 2.94 22.54 -0.59
CA VAL A 56 3.85 23.69 -0.76
C VAL A 56 3.14 25.00 -0.44
N ARG A 57 1.96 25.22 -1.03
CA ARG A 57 1.22 26.48 -0.87
C ARG A 57 0.71 26.68 0.55
N ARG A 58 0.21 25.62 1.19
CA ARG A 58 -0.36 25.72 2.55
C ARG A 58 0.72 25.76 3.62
N GLY A 59 1.77 24.97 3.47
CA GLY A 59 2.87 24.89 4.44
C GLY A 59 3.93 25.99 4.31
N GLY A 60 3.80 26.90 3.33
CA GLY A 60 4.78 27.98 3.12
C GLY A 60 6.16 27.48 2.70
N TYR A 61 6.23 26.33 2.03
CA TYR A 61 7.49 25.80 1.50
C TYR A 61 7.95 26.58 0.26
N PRO A 62 9.25 26.54 -0.10
CA PRO A 62 9.74 27.15 -1.33
C PRO A 62 9.01 26.67 -2.58
N GLU A 63 8.67 27.61 -3.46
CA GLU A 63 8.15 27.32 -4.80
C GLU A 63 9.16 26.47 -5.59
N GLY A 64 8.67 25.50 -6.36
CA GLY A 64 9.50 24.55 -7.10
C GLY A 64 9.68 23.19 -6.40
N LEU A 65 9.31 23.06 -5.12
CA LEU A 65 9.35 21.77 -4.41
C LEU A 65 8.11 20.90 -4.62
N GLU A 66 7.10 21.36 -5.37
CA GLU A 66 5.80 20.69 -5.48
C GLU A 66 5.97 19.27 -6.01
N THR A 67 6.72 19.10 -7.10
CA THR A 67 6.94 17.78 -7.71
C THR A 67 7.69 16.86 -6.76
N VAL A 68 8.74 17.36 -6.10
CA VAL A 68 9.58 16.54 -5.20
C VAL A 68 8.79 16.10 -3.97
N ILE A 69 8.07 17.01 -3.33
CA ILE A 69 7.24 16.70 -2.16
C ILE A 69 6.10 15.76 -2.55
N GLY A 70 5.39 16.07 -3.64
CA GLY A 70 4.29 15.25 -4.14
C GLY A 70 4.69 13.81 -4.45
N TRP A 71 5.79 13.62 -5.18
CA TRP A 71 6.34 12.29 -5.46
C TRP A 71 6.93 11.61 -4.23
N GLY A 72 7.59 12.36 -3.35
CA GLY A 72 8.11 11.84 -2.08
C GLY A 72 7.00 11.21 -1.25
N VAL A 73 5.86 11.90 -1.11
CA VAL A 73 4.68 11.37 -0.42
C VAL A 73 4.11 10.15 -1.14
N HIS A 74 3.89 10.25 -2.46
CA HIS A 74 3.28 9.17 -3.25
C HIS A 74 4.10 7.87 -3.21
N VAL A 75 5.42 7.96 -3.40
CA VAL A 75 6.34 6.83 -3.31
C VAL A 75 6.39 6.27 -1.89
N SER A 76 6.46 7.12 -0.88
CA SER A 76 6.53 6.68 0.52
C SER A 76 5.28 5.89 0.93
N VAL A 77 4.09 6.38 0.57
CA VAL A 77 2.81 5.67 0.84
C VAL A 77 2.75 4.36 0.05
N SER A 78 3.19 4.37 -1.21
CA SER A 78 3.23 3.16 -2.04
C SER A 78 4.14 2.08 -1.44
N VAL A 79 5.36 2.43 -1.02
CA VAL A 79 6.28 1.49 -0.36
C VAL A 79 5.71 1.01 0.98
N ALA A 80 5.10 1.90 1.77
CA ALA A 80 4.46 1.53 3.03
C ALA A 80 3.31 0.53 2.82
N TYR A 81 2.42 0.75 1.85
CA TYR A 81 1.34 -0.18 1.53
C TYR A 81 1.84 -1.53 1.04
N ALA A 82 2.86 -1.55 0.18
CA ALA A 82 3.48 -2.81 -0.26
C ALA A 82 4.09 -3.58 0.92
N ALA A 83 4.76 -2.88 1.85
CA ALA A 83 5.34 -3.49 3.04
C ALA A 83 4.27 -4.02 4.01
N ILE A 84 3.23 -3.23 4.30
CA ILE A 84 2.10 -3.64 5.15
C ILE A 84 1.43 -4.88 4.56
N PHE A 85 1.16 -4.87 3.25
CA PHE A 85 0.60 -6.03 2.57
C PHE A 85 1.50 -7.26 2.69
N ALA A 86 2.80 -7.14 2.40
CA ALA A 86 3.73 -8.26 2.47
C ALA A 86 3.80 -8.86 3.88
N ILE A 87 3.87 -8.01 4.91
CA ILE A 87 3.88 -8.42 6.33
C ILE A 87 2.58 -9.14 6.68
N ALA A 88 1.43 -8.57 6.31
CA ALA A 88 0.13 -9.17 6.58
C ALA A 88 -0.04 -10.52 5.86
N ALA A 89 0.36 -10.60 4.59
CA ALA A 89 0.30 -11.83 3.81
C ALA A 89 1.18 -12.93 4.40
N TRP A 90 2.41 -12.60 4.81
CA TRP A 90 3.31 -13.55 5.49
C TRP A 90 2.72 -14.02 6.83
N THR A 91 2.25 -13.08 7.66
CA THR A 91 1.73 -13.38 9.01
C THR A 91 0.48 -14.25 8.95
N LEU A 92 -0.44 -13.95 8.03
CA LEU A 92 -1.73 -14.63 7.95
C LEU A 92 -1.66 -15.94 7.16
N PHE A 93 -0.83 -16.00 6.12
CA PHE A 93 -0.89 -17.09 5.14
C PHE A 93 0.45 -17.80 4.92
N GLY A 94 1.56 -17.30 5.48
CA GLY A 94 2.90 -17.82 5.21
C GLY A 94 3.05 -19.32 5.50
N ALA A 95 2.43 -19.80 6.58
CA ALA A 95 2.46 -21.20 7.03
C ALA A 95 1.47 -22.13 6.31
N MET A 96 0.58 -21.59 5.47
CA MET A 96 -0.41 -22.40 4.74
C MET A 96 0.23 -23.11 3.54
N GLU A 97 -0.47 -24.13 3.01
CA GLU A 97 -0.06 -24.72 1.74
C GLU A 97 -0.03 -23.65 0.63
N ARG A 98 0.83 -23.85 -0.37
CA ARG A 98 1.05 -22.89 -1.46
C ARG A 98 -0.24 -22.35 -2.08
N ARG A 99 -1.19 -23.22 -2.41
CA ARG A 99 -2.45 -22.83 -3.05
C ARG A 99 -3.30 -21.93 -2.14
N LEU A 100 -3.49 -22.31 -0.88
CA LEU A 100 -4.25 -21.52 0.08
C LEU A 100 -3.56 -20.19 0.38
N ARG A 101 -2.23 -20.18 0.44
CA ARG A 101 -1.43 -18.97 0.63
C ARG A 101 -1.61 -17.97 -0.52
N TRP A 102 -1.57 -18.46 -1.76
CA TRP A 102 -1.77 -17.64 -2.96
C TRP A 102 -3.18 -17.06 -3.02
N ILE A 103 -4.19 -17.89 -2.80
CA ILE A 103 -5.60 -17.46 -2.81
C ILE A 103 -5.87 -16.46 -1.68
N GLY A 104 -5.44 -16.78 -0.45
CA GLY A 104 -5.65 -15.94 0.73
C GLY A 104 -4.98 -14.58 0.59
N SER A 105 -3.70 -14.54 0.16
CA SER A 105 -2.99 -13.28 -0.09
C SER A 105 -3.55 -12.50 -1.27
N GLY A 106 -4.08 -13.16 -2.30
CA GLY A 106 -4.76 -12.50 -3.42
C GLY A 106 -6.08 -11.85 -3.01
N ILE A 107 -6.87 -12.53 -2.17
CA ILE A 107 -8.09 -11.95 -1.58
C ILE A 107 -7.73 -10.76 -0.69
N LEU A 108 -6.69 -10.88 0.15
CA LEU A 108 -6.21 -9.77 0.96
C LEU A 108 -5.80 -8.56 0.10
N ALA A 109 -5.09 -8.79 -1.01
CA ALA A 109 -4.71 -7.73 -1.95
C ALA A 109 -5.93 -7.02 -2.52
N ALA A 110 -6.97 -7.76 -2.91
CA ALA A 110 -8.23 -7.18 -3.40
C ALA A 110 -8.95 -6.37 -2.30
N ILE A 111 -9.04 -6.90 -1.08
CA ILE A 111 -9.65 -6.20 0.07
C ILE A 111 -8.91 -4.90 0.35
N LEU A 112 -7.58 -4.93 0.38
CA LEU A 112 -6.79 -3.71 0.61
C LEU A 112 -6.95 -2.71 -0.53
N GLY A 113 -6.98 -3.15 -1.79
CA GLY A 113 -7.22 -2.26 -2.93
C GLY A 113 -8.56 -1.55 -2.85
N VAL A 114 -9.62 -2.26 -2.46
CA VAL A 114 -10.93 -1.64 -2.21
C VAL A 114 -10.87 -0.70 -1.00
N ALA A 115 -10.30 -1.13 0.12
CA ALA A 115 -10.22 -0.33 1.33
C ALA A 115 -9.45 0.97 1.10
N THR A 116 -8.30 0.93 0.42
CA THR A 116 -7.52 2.13 0.08
C THR A 116 -8.27 3.05 -0.85
N THR A 117 -9.05 2.50 -1.80
CA THR A 117 -9.91 3.30 -2.68
C THR A 117 -10.95 4.07 -1.87
N LEU A 118 -11.63 3.41 -0.93
CA LEU A 118 -12.65 4.04 -0.09
C LEU A 118 -12.07 5.21 0.72
N ILE A 119 -10.86 5.04 1.27
CA ILE A 119 -10.24 6.06 2.13
C ILE A 119 -9.34 7.04 1.37
N THR A 120 -9.25 6.97 0.04
CA THR A 120 -8.26 7.77 -0.71
C THR A 120 -8.45 9.28 -0.48
N ALA A 121 -9.67 9.79 -0.63
CA ALA A 121 -9.97 11.22 -0.43
C ALA A 121 -9.68 11.70 1.01
N PRO A 122 -10.19 11.04 2.07
CA PRO A 122 -9.85 11.44 3.44
C PRO A 122 -8.35 11.29 3.76
N ALA A 123 -7.68 10.25 3.28
CA ALA A 123 -6.25 10.07 3.49
C ALA A 123 -5.41 11.17 2.84
N ILE A 124 -5.77 11.59 1.61
CA ILE A 124 -5.11 12.71 0.92
C ILE A 124 -5.30 14.01 1.71
N ALA A 125 -6.53 14.30 2.17
CA ALA A 125 -6.81 15.52 2.94
C ALA A 125 -6.03 15.57 4.25
N ALA A 126 -6.01 14.46 5.01
CA ALA A 126 -5.22 14.35 6.23
C ALA A 126 -3.73 14.52 5.96
N THR A 127 -3.20 13.89 4.91
CA THR A 127 -1.79 13.98 4.53
C THR A 127 -1.39 15.40 4.19
N ILE A 128 -2.21 16.10 3.40
CA ILE A 128 -1.97 17.51 3.06
C ILE A 128 -1.97 18.37 4.34
N SER A 129 -2.97 18.21 5.21
CA SER A 129 -3.09 18.98 6.46
C SER A 129 -1.86 18.80 7.36
N ILE A 130 -1.49 17.54 7.64
CA ILE A 130 -0.38 17.19 8.51
C ILE A 130 0.95 17.72 7.94
N LEU A 131 1.22 17.48 6.65
CA LEU A 131 2.48 17.89 6.04
C LEU A 131 2.55 19.40 5.75
N SER A 132 1.42 20.11 5.76
CA SER A 132 1.38 21.57 5.72
C SER A 132 1.58 22.21 7.09
N GLY A 133 1.59 21.43 8.18
CA GLY A 133 1.73 21.95 9.55
C GLY A 133 0.42 22.31 10.25
N ASP A 134 -0.73 22.09 9.60
CA ASP A 134 -2.06 22.39 10.15
C ASP A 134 -2.52 21.33 11.17
N GLY A 135 -1.81 20.19 11.26
CA GLY A 135 -2.18 19.06 12.11
C GLY A 135 -3.26 18.16 11.48
N LEU A 136 -3.90 17.34 12.31
CA LEU A 136 -5.02 16.49 11.89
C LEU A 136 -6.27 17.36 11.66
N PRO A 137 -6.95 17.24 10.51
CA PRO A 137 -8.13 18.06 10.25
C PRO A 137 -9.31 17.64 11.12
N ASP A 138 -10.09 18.63 11.59
CA ASP A 138 -11.29 18.41 12.42
C ASP A 138 -12.42 17.67 11.68
N SER A 139 -12.39 17.70 10.35
CA SER A 139 -13.31 16.97 9.49
C SER A 139 -12.60 16.44 8.26
N LEU A 140 -13.05 15.28 7.78
CA LEU A 140 -12.52 14.63 6.60
C LEU A 140 -13.56 14.61 5.48
N PRO A 141 -13.12 14.69 4.21
CA PRO A 141 -13.99 14.37 3.08
C PRO A 141 -14.66 13.01 3.25
N PRO A 142 -15.85 12.82 2.67
CA PRO A 142 -16.53 11.53 2.70
C PRO A 142 -15.68 10.43 2.04
N LEU A 143 -15.99 9.18 2.39
CA LEU A 143 -15.41 8.02 1.73
C LEU A 143 -15.72 8.04 0.23
N ASN A 144 -14.77 7.59 -0.57
CA ASN A 144 -14.95 7.43 -2.01
C ASN A 144 -15.72 6.13 -2.29
N MET A 145 -17.04 6.24 -2.40
CA MET A 145 -17.93 5.11 -2.74
C MET A 145 -17.97 4.82 -4.25
N GLY A 146 -17.26 5.60 -5.07
CA GLY A 146 -17.23 5.46 -6.51
C GLY A 146 -16.45 4.23 -6.96
N TRP A 147 -17.03 3.45 -7.85
CA TRP A 147 -16.34 2.38 -8.57
C TRP A 147 -15.91 2.90 -9.95
N GLY A 148 -14.64 2.70 -10.33
CA GLY A 148 -14.09 3.28 -11.55
C GLY A 148 -12.55 3.22 -11.57
N TRP A 149 -11.93 4.09 -12.36
CA TRP A 149 -10.46 4.18 -12.48
C TRP A 149 -9.72 4.24 -11.14
N PRO A 150 -10.16 5.02 -10.14
CA PRO A 150 -9.50 4.99 -8.83
C PRO A 150 -9.48 3.60 -8.19
N ALA A 151 -10.58 2.85 -8.30
CA ALA A 151 -10.66 1.48 -7.79
C ALA A 151 -9.70 0.55 -8.55
N TRP A 152 -9.70 0.63 -9.88
CA TRP A 152 -8.81 -0.15 -10.72
C TRP A 152 -7.34 0.15 -10.44
N ASN A 153 -6.97 1.41 -10.22
CA ASN A 153 -5.59 1.80 -9.94
C ASN A 153 -5.08 1.17 -8.64
N HIS A 154 -5.89 1.16 -7.57
CA HIS A 154 -5.51 0.49 -6.33
C HIS A 154 -5.49 -1.03 -6.47
N LEU A 155 -6.44 -1.64 -7.18
CA LEU A 155 -6.44 -3.08 -7.43
C LEU A 155 -5.20 -3.52 -8.23
N VAL A 156 -4.81 -2.76 -9.26
CA VAL A 156 -3.59 -3.01 -10.03
C VAL A 156 -2.35 -2.84 -9.15
N PHE A 157 -2.29 -1.78 -8.35
CA PHE A 157 -1.22 -1.56 -7.38
C PHE A 157 -1.03 -2.77 -6.45
N PHE A 158 -2.11 -3.21 -5.79
CA PHE A 158 -2.04 -4.36 -4.88
C PHE A 158 -1.83 -5.69 -5.62
N GLY A 159 -2.24 -5.80 -6.88
CA GLY A 159 -1.88 -6.92 -7.75
C GLY A 159 -0.38 -7.03 -8.00
N ILE A 160 0.29 -5.90 -8.24
CA ILE A 160 1.76 -5.83 -8.37
C ILE A 160 2.43 -6.23 -7.04
N ALA A 161 1.97 -5.67 -5.92
CA ALA A 161 2.49 -6.02 -4.59
C ALA A 161 2.28 -7.51 -4.26
N TRP A 162 1.14 -8.06 -4.62
CA TRP A 162 0.81 -9.49 -4.50
C TRP A 162 1.78 -10.37 -5.28
N LEU A 163 1.97 -10.10 -6.58
CA LEU A 163 2.89 -10.86 -7.42
C LEU A 163 4.32 -10.85 -6.86
N GLY A 164 4.83 -9.71 -6.43
CA GLY A 164 6.17 -9.64 -5.83
C GLY A 164 6.26 -10.37 -4.49
N THR A 165 5.19 -10.34 -3.69
CA THR A 165 5.15 -11.01 -2.38
C THR A 165 5.08 -12.53 -2.52
N VAL A 166 4.24 -13.07 -3.41
CA VAL A 166 4.11 -14.54 -3.55
C VAL A 166 5.37 -15.19 -4.10
N VAL A 167 6.14 -14.49 -4.95
CA VAL A 167 7.45 -14.95 -5.42
C VAL A 167 8.43 -15.15 -4.26
N VAL A 168 8.34 -14.31 -3.22
CA VAL A 168 9.20 -14.38 -2.04
C VAL A 168 8.71 -15.46 -1.09
N LEU A 169 7.40 -15.52 -0.84
CA LEU A 169 6.80 -16.53 0.02
C LEU A 169 6.98 -17.96 -0.51
N ASP A 170 7.17 -18.14 -1.81
CA ASP A 170 7.43 -19.44 -2.44
C ASP A 170 8.90 -19.89 -2.40
N ARG A 171 9.83 -19.01 -1.98
CA ARG A 171 11.26 -19.34 -1.86
C ARG A 171 11.63 -19.94 -0.50
N ASP A 172 10.71 -19.89 0.47
CA ASP A 172 10.82 -20.46 1.82
C ASP A 172 9.80 -21.60 2.04
#